data_AF-A0A1M6AFE8-F1
#
_entry.id   AF-A0A1M6AFE8-F1
#
_cell.length_a   1.000
_cell.length_b   1.000
_cell.length_c   1.000
_cell.angle_alpha   90.00
_cell.angle_beta   90.00
_cell.angle_gamma   90.00
#
_symmetry.space_group_name_H-M   'P 1'
#
loop_
_entity.id
_entity.type
_entity.pdbx_description
1 polymer ?
#
loop_
_entity_poly.entity_id
_entity_poly.type
_entity_poly.pdbx_seq_one_letter_code
_entity_poly.pdbx_strand_id
1 'polypeptide(L)'
;MWKKIIRSQKGQAMVELALLLPVLLLILGGIIEFGRIFHAYLVITGASREGARVAVVGETYDGVREKVIASAPSLDADSLDVLLEPESYGRGDMLTVTVTYPVDLVIPLISALLPDPFTT
;
A
#
# COMPACT_ATOMS: atom_id res chain seq x y z
N MET A 1 -28.56 -56.33 22.84
CA MET A 1 -28.10 -55.88 21.50
C MET A 1 -27.76 -54.39 21.57
N TRP A 2 -26.49 -54.03 21.68
CA TRP A 2 -26.05 -52.63 21.65
C TRP A 2 -25.35 -52.37 20.31
N LYS A 3 -25.97 -51.53 19.46
CA LYS A 3 -25.36 -51.09 18.21
C LYS A 3 -24.22 -50.13 18.55
N LYS A 4 -22.97 -50.57 18.33
CA LYS A 4 -21.79 -49.70 18.37
C LYS A 4 -21.97 -48.60 17.32
N ILE A 5 -22.13 -47.37 17.79
CA ILE A 5 -22.08 -46.16 16.98
C ILE A 5 -20.66 -46.09 16.43
N ILE A 6 -20.51 -46.30 15.12
CA ILE A 6 -19.24 -46.12 14.41
C ILE A 6 -18.86 -44.66 14.58
N ARG A 7 -17.86 -44.37 15.42
CA ARG A 7 -17.26 -43.02 15.55
C ARG A 7 -16.53 -42.72 14.24
N SER A 8 -17.23 -42.08 13.32
CA SER A 8 -16.68 -41.65 12.04
C SER A 8 -15.74 -40.46 12.26
N GLN A 9 -14.44 -40.72 12.33
CA GLN A 9 -13.37 -39.70 12.36
C GLN A 9 -13.21 -38.99 11.00
N LYS A 10 -13.94 -39.41 9.95
CA LYS A 10 -13.75 -38.98 8.56
C LYS A 10 -14.12 -37.51 8.28
N GLY A 11 -14.75 -36.82 9.23
CA GLY A 11 -15.08 -35.38 9.12
C GLY A 11 -14.32 -34.48 10.10
N GLN A 12 -13.59 -35.04 11.06
CA GLN A 12 -12.97 -34.25 12.13
C GLN A 12 -11.90 -33.31 11.58
N ALA A 13 -11.02 -33.80 10.70
CA ALA A 13 -10.00 -32.98 10.05
C ALA A 13 -10.59 -31.84 9.19
N MET A 14 -11.77 -32.04 8.60
CA MET A 14 -12.46 -31.00 7.82
C MET A 14 -12.95 -29.87 8.73
N VAL A 15 -13.46 -30.20 9.92
CA VAL A 15 -13.93 -29.22 10.91
C VAL A 15 -12.74 -28.48 11.53
N GLU A 16 -11.66 -29.16 11.86
CA GLU A 16 -10.43 -28.54 12.38
C GLU A 16 -9.86 -27.53 11.38
N LEU A 17 -9.79 -27.90 10.09
CA LEU A 17 -9.38 -26.97 9.03
C LEU A 17 -10.34 -25.79 8.90
N ALA A 18 -11.65 -26.01 8.93
CA ALA A 18 -12.65 -24.95 8.81
C ALA A 18 -12.56 -23.91 9.94
N LEU A 19 -12.12 -24.31 11.14
CA LEU A 19 -11.90 -23.39 12.26
C LEU A 19 -10.58 -22.62 12.16
N LEU A 20 -9.53 -23.24 11.59
CA LEU A 20 -8.24 -22.58 11.39
C LEU A 20 -8.20 -21.68 10.16
N LEU A 21 -8.99 -22.00 9.13
CA LEU A 21 -8.99 -21.30 7.85
C LEU A 21 -9.24 -19.79 7.98
N PRO A 22 -10.20 -19.29 8.81
CA PRO A 22 -10.39 -17.85 8.99
C PRO A 22 -9.16 -17.14 9.56
N VAL A 23 -8.47 -17.76 10.52
CA VAL A 23 -7.24 -17.21 11.12
C VAL A 23 -6.12 -17.19 10.09
N LEU A 24 -6.00 -18.27 9.30
CA LEU A 24 -5.01 -18.33 8.22
C LEU A 24 -5.28 -17.25 7.16
N LEU A 25 -6.53 -17.06 6.75
CA LEU A 25 -6.93 -16.03 5.78
C LEU A 25 -6.68 -14.61 6.32
N LEU A 26 -6.90 -14.37 7.61
CA LEU A 26 -6.57 -13.10 8.26
C LEU A 26 -5.06 -12.81 8.20
N ILE A 27 -4.23 -13.80 8.52
CA ILE A 27 -2.77 -13.65 8.48
C ILE A 27 -2.31 -13.39 7.04
N LEU A 28 -2.77 -14.19 6.07
CA LEU A 28 -2.43 -13.98 4.67
C LEU A 28 -2.91 -12.61 4.17
N GLY A 29 -4.13 -12.21 4.51
CA GLY A 29 -4.66 -10.91 4.14
C GLY A 29 -3.82 -9.77 4.70
N GLY A 30 -3.42 -9.85 5.97
CA GLY A 30 -2.55 -8.86 6.60
C GLY A 30 -1.18 -8.75 5.93
N ILE A 31 -0.58 -9.88 5.54
CA ILE A 31 0.69 -9.91 4.80
C ILE A 31 0.53 -9.24 3.43
N ILE A 32 -0.55 -9.54 2.70
CA ILE A 32 -0.82 -8.96 1.38
C ILE A 32 -1.01 -7.44 1.49
N GLU A 33 -1.83 -6.99 2.44
CA GLU A 33 -2.14 -5.58 2.64
C GLU A 33 -0.90 -4.78 3.06
N PHE A 34 -0.12 -5.32 4.00
CA PHE A 34 1.17 -4.74 4.38
C PHE A 34 2.12 -4.66 3.17
N GLY A 35 2.16 -5.70 2.34
CA GLY A 35 2.96 -5.71 1.11
C GLY A 35 2.57 -4.58 0.15
N ARG A 36 1.27 -4.28 0.00
CA ARG A 36 0.78 -3.18 -0.84
C ARG A 36 1.21 -1.82 -0.28
N ILE A 37 1.02 -1.60 1.02
CA ILE A 37 1.42 -0.36 1.69
C ILE A 37 2.93 -0.14 1.57
N PHE A 38 3.72 -1.18 1.85
CA PHE A 38 5.17 -1.11 1.78
C PHE A 38 5.68 -0.88 0.35
N HIS A 39 5.06 -1.53 -0.64
CA HIS A 39 5.36 -1.28 -2.04
C HIS A 39 5.09 0.18 -2.42
N ALA A 40 3.93 0.74 -2.09
CA ALA A 40 3.62 2.14 -2.35
C ALA A 40 4.64 3.08 -1.69
N TYR A 41 5.00 2.82 -0.43
CA TYR A 41 6.03 3.57 0.29
C TYR A 41 7.38 3.59 -0.44
N LEU A 42 7.85 2.44 -0.93
CA LEU A 42 9.11 2.36 -1.69
C LEU A 42 9.03 3.15 -3.00
N VAL A 43 7.92 3.07 -3.71
CA VAL A 43 7.72 3.77 -4.98
C VAL A 43 7.70 5.29 -4.78
N ILE A 44 6.89 5.81 -3.85
CA ILE A 44 6.83 7.26 -3.59
C ILE A 44 8.16 7.81 -3.05
N THR A 45 8.90 7.02 -2.27
CA THR A 45 10.24 7.40 -1.79
C THR A 45 11.21 7.55 -2.97
N GLY A 46 11.19 6.61 -3.91
CA GLY A 46 11.99 6.68 -5.14
C GLY A 46 11.58 7.87 -6.02
N ALA A 47 10.27 8.04 -6.23
CA ALA A 47 9.72 9.11 -7.05
C ALA A 47 10.04 10.51 -6.46
N SER A 48 9.96 10.68 -5.14
CA SER A 48 10.34 11.93 -4.45
C SER A 48 11.80 12.29 -4.69
N ARG A 49 12.71 11.30 -4.62
CA ARG A 49 14.14 11.51 -4.86
C ARG A 49 14.41 11.91 -6.31
N GLU A 50 13.72 11.29 -7.25
CA GLU A 50 13.86 11.64 -8.67
C GLU A 50 13.26 13.01 -8.97
N GLY A 51 12.13 13.36 -8.36
CA GLY A 51 11.54 14.69 -8.41
C GLY A 51 12.50 15.76 -7.87
N ALA A 52 13.10 15.53 -6.69
CA ALA A 52 14.10 16.44 -6.12
C ALA A 52 15.33 16.61 -7.02
N ARG A 53 15.78 15.54 -7.67
CA ARG A 53 16.93 15.57 -8.60
C ARG A 53 16.68 16.49 -9.79
N VAL A 54 15.48 16.45 -10.37
CA VAL A 54 15.13 17.32 -11.51
C VAL A 54 14.77 18.74 -11.04
N ALA A 55 14.14 18.89 -9.89
CA ALA A 55 13.83 20.19 -9.32
C ALA A 55 15.11 21.01 -9.05
N VAL A 56 16.15 20.39 -8.45
CA VAL A 56 17.38 21.12 -8.08
C VAL A 56 18.17 21.64 -9.31
N VAL A 57 17.97 21.03 -10.48
CA VAL A 57 18.59 21.52 -11.73
C VAL A 57 17.80 22.66 -12.38
N GLY A 58 16.69 23.08 -11.77
CA GLY A 58 15.86 24.20 -12.20
C GLY A 58 14.70 23.79 -13.11
N GLU A 59 14.23 22.55 -13.04
CA GLU A 59 13.06 22.11 -13.79
C GLU A 59 11.79 22.81 -13.29
N THR A 60 10.80 23.00 -14.17
CA THR A 60 9.51 23.59 -13.78
C THR A 60 8.69 22.66 -12.89
N TYR A 61 7.73 23.21 -12.13
CA TYR A 61 6.81 22.42 -11.31
C TYR A 61 6.14 21.29 -12.10
N ASP A 62 5.62 21.60 -13.29
CA ASP A 62 4.96 20.61 -14.16
C ASP A 62 5.94 19.53 -14.63
N GLY A 63 7.18 19.91 -14.98
CA GLY A 63 8.22 18.95 -15.35
C GLY A 63 8.65 18.04 -14.19
N VAL A 64 8.71 18.57 -12.96
CA VAL A 64 8.95 17.77 -11.76
C VAL A 64 7.81 16.79 -11.55
N ARG A 65 6.55 17.25 -11.65
CA ARG A 65 5.35 16.42 -11.48
C ARG A 65 5.32 15.28 -12.52
N GLU A 66 5.55 15.59 -13.79
CA GLU A 66 5.64 14.58 -14.85
C GLU A 66 6.71 13.53 -14.52
N LYS A 67 7.87 13.98 -14.03
CA LYS A 67 8.96 13.07 -13.69
C LYS A 67 8.64 12.17 -12.50
N VAL A 68 7.97 12.71 -11.47
CA VAL A 68 7.50 11.94 -10.31
C VAL A 68 6.53 10.86 -10.77
N ILE A 69 5.53 11.21 -11.60
CA ILE A 69 4.54 10.26 -12.13
C ILE A 69 5.22 9.18 -12.99
N ALA A 70 6.13 9.57 -13.89
CA ALA A 70 6.89 8.63 -14.71
C ALA A 70 7.78 7.68 -13.90
N SER A 71 8.13 8.05 -12.66
CA SER A 71 8.91 7.23 -11.73
C SER A 71 8.05 6.30 -10.86
N ALA A 72 6.72 6.41 -10.94
CA ALA A 72 5.76 5.64 -10.16
C ALA A 72 4.71 4.91 -11.04
N PRO A 73 5.11 4.16 -12.09
CA PRO A 73 4.17 3.58 -13.07
C PRO A 73 3.25 2.49 -12.50
N SER A 74 3.57 1.96 -11.31
CA SER A 74 2.78 0.94 -10.63
C SER A 74 1.70 1.52 -9.71
N LEU A 75 1.64 2.85 -9.56
CA LEU A 75 0.64 3.56 -8.78
C LEU A 75 -0.35 4.28 -9.71
N ASP A 76 -1.55 4.55 -9.18
CA ASP A 76 -2.52 5.38 -9.89
C ASP A 76 -2.07 6.86 -9.88
N ALA A 77 -1.89 7.43 -11.08
CA ALA A 77 -1.39 8.79 -11.23
C ALA A 77 -2.40 9.85 -10.76
N ASP A 78 -3.69 9.55 -10.81
CA ASP A 78 -4.75 10.47 -10.39
C ASP A 78 -4.84 10.59 -8.86
N SER A 79 -4.36 9.57 -8.15
CA SER A 79 -4.30 9.52 -6.69
C SER A 79 -2.98 10.06 -6.11
N LEU A 80 -2.02 10.43 -6.95
CA LEU A 80 -0.68 10.86 -6.53
C LEU A 80 -0.60 12.39 -6.43
N ASP A 81 -0.38 12.88 -5.21
CA ASP A 81 -0.21 14.31 -4.93
C ASP A 81 1.28 14.67 -4.80
N VAL A 82 1.67 15.76 -5.44
CA VAL A 82 3.07 16.23 -5.48
C VAL A 82 3.09 17.68 -5.06
N LEU A 83 3.80 17.97 -3.97
CA LEU A 83 3.93 19.30 -3.42
C LEU A 83 5.40 19.73 -3.41
N LEU A 84 5.66 20.93 -3.92
CA LEU A 84 6.99 21.53 -3.99
C LEU A 84 7.03 22.78 -3.12
N GLU A 85 8.00 22.84 -2.21
CA GLU A 85 8.21 23.99 -1.33
C GLU A 85 9.66 24.49 -1.42
N PRO A 86 9.91 25.77 -1.76
CA PRO A 86 8.93 26.79 -2.16
C PRO A 86 8.34 26.56 -3.56
N GLU A 87 7.15 27.11 -3.86
CA GLU A 87 6.50 27.00 -5.19
C GLU A 87 7.34 27.59 -6.33
N SER A 88 8.22 28.55 -6.01
CA SER A 88 9.17 29.15 -6.94
C SER A 88 10.59 28.90 -6.45
N TYR A 89 11.40 28.26 -7.28
CA TYR A 89 12.79 27.93 -7.00
C TYR A 89 13.65 28.12 -8.25
N GLY A 90 14.92 28.44 -8.04
CA GLY A 90 15.96 28.49 -9.06
C GLY A 90 16.86 27.26 -9.02
N ARG A 91 17.72 27.16 -10.03
CA ARG A 91 18.75 26.12 -10.09
C ARG A 91 19.71 26.25 -8.90
N GLY A 92 19.87 25.18 -8.14
CA GLY A 92 20.73 25.13 -6.96
C GLY A 92 20.09 25.63 -5.67
N ASP A 93 18.83 26.08 -5.72
CA ASP A 93 18.10 26.46 -4.51
C ASP A 93 17.70 25.22 -3.70
N MET A 94 17.60 25.40 -2.39
CA MET A 94 17.05 24.38 -1.51
C MET A 94 15.53 24.33 -1.69
N LEU A 95 15.03 23.12 -1.96
CA LEU A 95 13.61 22.84 -2.12
C LEU A 95 13.28 21.48 -1.52
N THR A 96 12.01 21.30 -1.18
CA THR A 96 11.44 20.05 -0.69
C THR A 96 10.43 19.54 -1.70
N VAL A 97 10.55 18.27 -2.09
CA VAL A 97 9.55 17.57 -2.90
C VAL A 97 8.86 16.55 -2.01
N THR A 98 7.57 16.75 -1.77
CA THR A 98 6.71 15.85 -1.02
C THR A 98 5.82 15.11 -2.00
N VAL A 99 5.84 13.77 -1.94
CA VAL A 99 4.96 12.91 -2.73
C VAL A 99 4.07 12.12 -1.80
N THR A 100 2.76 12.28 -1.95
CA THR A 100 1.73 11.63 -1.14
C THR A 100 0.91 10.70 -2.02
N TYR A 101 0.59 9.51 -1.49
CA TYR A 101 -0.23 8.54 -2.18
C TYR A 101 -1.11 7.77 -1.17
N PRO A 102 -2.44 7.79 -1.32
CA PRO A 102 -3.35 7.03 -0.47
C PRO A 102 -3.32 5.54 -0.85
N VAL A 103 -3.37 4.66 0.16
CA VAL A 103 -3.44 3.21 -0.05
C VAL A 103 -4.71 2.67 0.59
N ASP A 104 -5.72 2.37 -0.24
CA ASP A 104 -6.98 1.81 0.25
C ASP A 104 -6.83 0.34 0.64
N LEU A 105 -7.37 0.00 1.83
CA LEU A 105 -7.46 -1.38 2.29
C LEU A 105 -8.53 -2.14 1.47
N VAL A 106 -8.11 -3.19 0.76
CA VAL A 106 -9.02 -3.93 -0.12
C VAL A 106 -9.74 -5.06 0.61
N ILE A 107 -9.14 -5.60 1.68
CA ILE A 107 -9.68 -6.76 2.39
C ILE A 107 -10.69 -6.29 3.47
N PRO A 108 -12.00 -6.55 3.31
CA PRO A 108 -13.05 -5.97 4.17
C PRO A 108 -12.93 -6.34 5.66
N LEU A 109 -12.40 -7.54 5.93
CA LEU A 109 -12.25 -8.02 7.31
C LEU A 109 -11.13 -7.27 8.06
N ILE A 110 -10.14 -6.75 7.33
CA ILE A 110 -9.05 -5.95 7.91
C ILE A 110 -9.53 -4.51 8.12
N SER A 111 -10.22 -3.92 7.14
CA SER A 111 -10.78 -2.57 7.28
C SER A 111 -11.89 -2.47 8.33
N ALA A 112 -12.61 -3.56 8.61
CA ALA A 112 -13.58 -3.63 9.70
C ALA A 112 -12.93 -3.74 11.10
N LEU A 113 -11.71 -4.30 11.19
CA LEU A 113 -11.01 -4.51 12.46
C LEU A 113 -10.06 -3.34 12.79
N LEU A 114 -9.44 -2.76 11.76
CA LEU A 114 -8.57 -1.60 11.83
C LEU A 114 -9.20 -0.53 10.93
N PRO A 115 -9.72 0.58 11.49
CA PRO A 115 -10.11 1.73 10.68
C PRO A 115 -8.92 2.16 9.83
N ASP A 116 -9.18 2.63 8.61
CA ASP A 116 -8.13 3.03 7.68
C ASP A 116 -7.14 4.00 8.36
N PRO A 117 -5.87 3.62 8.55
CA PRO A 117 -4.92 4.43 9.31
C PRO A 117 -4.46 5.67 8.53
N PHE A 118 -4.79 5.78 7.23
CA PHE A 118 -4.41 6.89 6.38
C PHE A 118 -5.65 7.69 5.95
N THR A 119 -6.28 8.38 6.91
CA THR A 119 -7.32 9.37 6.60
C THR A 119 -6.69 10.61 5.97
N THR A 120 -7.03 10.86 4.70
CA THR A 120 -6.92 12.11 3.89
C THR A 120 -5.86 13.13 4.28
#